data_AF-A0A538D5X6-F1
#
_entry.id   AF-A0A538D5X6-F1
#
_cell.length_a   1.000
_cell.length_b   1.000
_cell.length_c   1.000
_cell.angle_alpha   90.00
_cell.angle_beta   90.00
_cell.angle_gamma   90.00
#
_symmetry.space_group_name_H-M   'P 1'
#
loop_
_entity.id
_entity.type
_entity.pdbx_description
1 polymer ?
#
loop_
_entity_poly.entity_id
_entity_poly.type
_entity_poly.pdbx_seq_one_letter_code
_entity_poly.pdbx_strand_id
1 'polypeptide(L)'
;MAPGRGLTLLSGPANAGKVALLLERYLGALDRDPVLIVPHGSDVERIERELLARRGALLSGQIGTFDDVFEQVARAGGSSRPVATEAQRQLIVRTAVAATSLNGLGASSRFSGFSDALGSALAELESGL
;
A
#
# COMPACT_ATOMS: atom_id res chain seq x y z
N MET A 1 -19.12 1.88 26.64
CA MET A 1 -17.82 1.17 26.66
C MET A 1 -16.77 2.10 26.08
N ALA A 2 -15.80 2.53 26.89
CA ALA A 2 -14.67 3.30 26.38
C ALA A 2 -13.81 2.39 25.48
N PRO A 3 -13.45 2.78 24.24
CA PRO A 3 -12.54 1.98 23.43
C PRO A 3 -11.14 2.00 24.08
N GLY A 4 -10.63 0.80 24.36
CA GLY A 4 -9.41 0.54 25.11
C GLY A 4 -8.14 1.05 24.41
N ARG A 5 -7.14 1.44 25.21
CA ARG A 5 -5.82 1.93 24.80
C ARG A 5 -4.92 0.83 24.20
N GLY A 6 -5.41 0.05 23.23
CA GLY A 6 -4.66 -1.06 22.65
C GLY A 6 -5.28 -1.67 21.40
N LEU A 7 -4.68 -2.76 20.92
CA LEU A 7 -5.12 -3.46 19.71
C LEU A 7 -6.46 -4.17 19.95
N THR A 8 -7.44 -3.93 19.07
CA THR A 8 -8.72 -4.65 19.06
C THR A 8 -8.83 -5.49 17.79
N LEU A 9 -8.89 -6.81 17.93
CA LEU A 9 -9.09 -7.72 16.80
C LEU A 9 -10.59 -7.89 16.52
N LEU A 10 -11.04 -7.53 15.31
CA LEU A 10 -12.38 -7.83 14.82
C LEU A 10 -12.33 -9.07 13.92
N SER A 11 -12.91 -10.18 14.37
CA SER A 11 -12.94 -11.46 13.65
C SER A 11 -14.36 -12.01 13.53
N GLY A 12 -14.59 -12.86 12.53
CA GLY A 12 -15.87 -13.44 12.19
C GLY A 12 -15.86 -14.04 10.77
N PRO A 13 -16.83 -14.91 10.44
CA PRO A 13 -16.91 -15.54 9.11
C PRO A 13 -17.12 -14.51 7.99
N ALA A 14 -17.04 -14.97 6.74
CA ALA A 14 -17.42 -14.15 5.59
C ALA A 14 -18.86 -13.64 5.77
N ASN A 15 -19.12 -12.39 5.34
CA ASN A 15 -20.43 -11.73 5.45
C ASN A 15 -20.98 -11.54 6.89
N ALA A 16 -20.15 -11.66 7.93
CA ALA A 16 -20.55 -11.41 9.33
C ALA A 16 -20.74 -9.92 9.68
N GLY A 17 -20.81 -9.02 8.70
CA GLY A 17 -20.97 -7.58 8.95
C GLY A 17 -19.72 -6.85 9.47
N LYS A 18 -18.53 -7.46 9.40
CA LYS A 18 -17.26 -6.86 9.90
C LYS A 18 -16.98 -5.49 9.29
N VAL A 19 -17.20 -5.36 7.97
CA VAL A 19 -16.99 -4.10 7.24
C VAL A 19 -17.96 -3.03 7.74
N ALA A 20 -19.25 -3.36 7.83
CA ALA A 20 -20.26 -2.42 8.33
C ALA A 20 -19.92 -1.90 9.74
N LEU A 21 -19.52 -2.81 10.65
CA LEU A 21 -19.10 -2.44 12.01
C LEU A 21 -17.84 -1.56 12.01
N LEU A 22 -16.86 -1.83 11.13
CA LEU A 22 -15.67 -1.00 11.01
C LEU A 22 -16.01 0.42 10.52
N LEU A 23 -16.90 0.53 9.52
CA LEU A 23 -17.36 1.82 9.01
C LEU A 23 -18.15 2.62 10.04
N GLU A 24 -18.99 1.97 10.85
CA GLU A 24 -19.67 2.62 11.97
C GLU A 24 -18.69 3.16 13.01
N ARG A 25 -17.65 2.38 13.35
CA ARG A 25 -16.59 2.83 14.26
C ARG A 25 -15.78 3.99 13.69
N TYR A 26 -15.48 3.96 12.39
CA TYR A 26 -14.83 5.06 11.69
C TYR A 26 -15.67 6.35 11.80
N LEU A 27 -16.97 6.28 11.50
CA LEU A 27 -17.89 7.41 11.62
C LEU A 27 -18.04 7.92 13.06
N GLY A 28 -17.96 7.03 14.05
CA GLY A 28 -17.97 7.38 15.47
C GLY A 28 -16.64 7.95 15.99
N ALA A 29 -15.57 7.85 15.22
CA ALA A 29 -14.24 8.32 15.58
C ALA A 29 -13.81 9.59 14.84
N LEU A 30 -14.65 10.15 13.95
CA LEU A 30 -14.31 11.30 13.10
C LEU A 30 -13.74 12.50 13.88
N ASP A 31 -14.22 12.77 15.09
CA ASP A 31 -13.71 13.87 15.94
C ASP A 31 -12.23 13.72 16.34
N ARG A 32 -11.62 12.56 16.06
CA ARG A 32 -10.22 12.23 16.37
C ARG A 32 -9.36 12.06 15.13
N ASP A 33 -9.85 12.49 13.96
CA ASP A 33 -9.16 12.36 12.67
C ASP A 33 -8.66 10.93 12.37
N PRO A 34 -9.58 9.95 12.27
CA PRO A 34 -9.22 8.54 12.16
C PRO A 34 -8.69 8.21 10.75
N VAL A 35 -7.78 7.22 10.68
CA VAL A 35 -7.32 6.65 9.40
C VAL A 35 -7.97 5.29 9.18
N LEU A 36 -8.63 5.10 8.04
CA LEU A 36 -9.19 3.83 7.58
C LEU A 36 -8.36 3.29 6.42
N ILE A 37 -7.68 2.17 6.68
CA ILE A 37 -6.85 1.50 5.67
C ILE A 37 -7.67 0.41 4.98
N VAL A 38 -7.69 0.44 3.65
CA VAL A 38 -8.39 -0.53 2.79
C VAL A 38 -7.41 -1.24 1.86
N PRO A 39 -7.75 -2.43 1.33
CA PRO A 39 -6.81 -3.22 0.54
C PRO A 39 -6.43 -2.58 -0.79
N HIS A 40 -7.37 -1.92 -1.47
CA HIS A 40 -7.18 -1.41 -2.83
C HIS A 40 -7.74 0.00 -2.99
N GLY A 41 -7.18 0.77 -3.93
CA GLY A 41 -7.69 2.10 -4.27
C GLY A 41 -9.16 2.10 -4.73
N SER A 42 -9.60 1.04 -5.41
CA SER A 42 -11.02 0.88 -5.79
C SER A 42 -11.96 0.74 -4.58
N ASP A 43 -11.46 0.24 -3.44
CA ASP A 43 -12.23 0.17 -2.21
C ASP A 43 -12.40 1.56 -1.58
N VAL A 44 -11.41 2.46 -1.74
CA VAL A 44 -11.46 3.84 -1.23
C VAL A 44 -12.68 4.55 -1.79
N GLU A 45 -12.79 4.67 -3.11
CA GLU A 45 -13.90 5.37 -3.77
C GLU A 45 -15.26 4.74 -3.45
N ARG A 46 -15.31 3.41 -3.31
CA ARG A 46 -16.55 2.69 -2.97
C ARG A 46 -16.98 3.01 -1.55
N ILE A 47 -16.05 2.99 -0.60
CA ILE A 47 -16.32 3.23 0.82
C ILE A 47 -16.63 4.71 1.07
N GLU A 48 -15.92 5.63 0.44
CA GLU A 48 -16.23 7.07 0.54
C GLU A 48 -17.66 7.36 0.11
N ARG A 49 -18.11 6.80 -1.03
CA ARG A 49 -19.50 6.92 -1.49
C ARG A 49 -20.49 6.33 -0.48
N GLU A 50 -20.19 5.16 0.07
CA GLU A 50 -21.04 4.52 1.09
C GLU A 50 -21.17 5.38 2.36
N LEU A 51 -20.07 6.00 2.80
CA LEU A 51 -20.04 6.85 3.99
C LEU A 51 -20.73 8.20 3.75
N LEU A 52 -20.52 8.82 2.58
CA LEU A 52 -21.20 10.06 2.19
C LEU A 52 -22.70 9.87 2.09
N ALA A 53 -23.17 8.73 1.55
CA ALA A 53 -24.59 8.39 1.53
C ALA A 53 -25.21 8.30 2.94
N ARG A 54 -24.41 8.00 3.98
CA ARG A 54 -24.87 7.89 5.37
C ARG A 54 -24.80 9.18 6.17
N ARG A 55 -23.81 10.06 5.90
CA ARG A 55 -23.51 11.25 6.72
C ARG A 55 -23.61 12.59 5.97
N GLY A 56 -23.91 12.60 4.68
CA GLY A 56 -24.06 13.81 3.86
C GLY A 56 -22.75 14.55 3.57
N ALA A 57 -21.85 14.62 4.55
CA ALA A 57 -20.48 15.12 4.43
C ALA A 57 -19.54 14.43 5.42
N LEU A 58 -18.26 14.33 5.07
CA LEU A 58 -17.17 13.92 5.95
C LEU A 58 -16.19 15.08 6.04
N LEU A 59 -16.01 15.63 7.25
CA LEU A 59 -15.17 16.82 7.48
C LEU A 59 -13.79 16.51 8.09
N SER A 60 -13.55 15.24 8.45
CA SER A 60 -12.32 14.75 9.06
C SER A 60 -12.18 13.26 8.80
N GLY A 61 -11.01 12.70 9.08
CA GLY A 61 -10.65 11.31 8.81
C GLY A 61 -10.09 11.12 7.41
N GLN A 62 -9.31 10.07 7.23
CA GLN A 62 -8.67 9.71 5.98
C GLN A 62 -9.02 8.27 5.62
N ILE A 63 -9.25 8.01 4.34
CA ILE A 63 -9.48 6.68 3.79
C ILE A 63 -8.45 6.45 2.70
N GLY A 64 -7.70 5.38 2.80
CA GLY A 64 -6.60 5.10 1.88
C GLY A 64 -6.09 3.70 2.00
N THR A 65 -5.08 3.39 1.23
CA THR A 65 -4.30 2.16 1.28
C THR A 65 -3.09 2.33 2.20
N PHE A 66 -2.31 1.26 2.39
CA PHE A 66 -1.03 1.39 3.08
C PHE A 66 -0.07 2.33 2.34
N ASP A 67 -0.09 2.35 1.00
CA ASP A 67 0.77 3.22 0.20
C ASP A 67 0.52 4.69 0.51
N ASP A 68 -0.75 5.09 0.67
CA ASP A 68 -1.13 6.46 1.02
C ASP A 68 -0.60 6.87 2.41
N VAL A 69 -0.65 5.95 3.38
CA VAL A 69 -0.12 6.17 4.73
C VAL A 69 1.41 6.33 4.69
N PHE A 70 2.11 5.45 3.97
CA PHE A 70 3.57 5.54 3.84
C PHE A 70 4.00 6.81 3.11
N GLU A 71 3.27 7.21 2.08
CA GLU A 71 3.53 8.46 1.39
C GLU A 71 3.35 9.67 2.31
N GLN A 72 2.28 9.69 3.11
CA GLN A 72 2.04 10.75 4.09
C GLN A 72 3.17 10.83 5.12
N VAL A 73 3.63 9.70 5.64
CA VAL A 73 4.75 9.63 6.59
C VAL A 73 6.05 10.11 5.94
N ALA A 74 6.35 9.69 4.71
CA ALA A 74 7.55 10.10 3.99
C ALA A 74 7.58 11.62 3.73
N ARG A 75 6.45 12.18 3.27
CA ARG A 75 6.28 13.63 3.08
C ARG A 75 6.47 14.40 4.39
N ALA A 76 5.85 13.94 5.47
CA ALA A 76 5.97 14.56 6.79
C ALA A 76 7.41 14.48 7.35
N GLY A 77 8.14 13.40 7.05
CA GLY A 77 9.54 13.22 7.43
C GLY A 77 10.54 14.01 6.56
N GLY A 78 10.09 14.85 5.63
CA GLY A 78 10.95 15.63 4.74
C GLY A 78 11.68 14.79 3.68
N SER A 79 11.30 13.52 3.50
CA SER A 79 11.87 12.65 2.48
C SER A 79 11.21 12.95 1.15
N SER A 80 11.95 13.60 0.24
CA SER A 80 11.49 13.96 -1.11
C SER A 80 12.23 13.20 -2.21
N ARG A 81 12.88 12.07 -1.87
CA ARG A 81 13.58 11.27 -2.87
C ARG A 81 12.56 10.67 -3.84
N PRO A 82 12.69 10.89 -5.16
CA PRO A 82 11.83 10.26 -6.15
C PRO A 82 11.93 8.74 -6.03
N VAL A 83 10.78 8.06 -6.01
CA VAL A 83 10.72 6.60 -6.07
C VAL A 83 10.76 6.19 -7.55
N ALA A 84 11.63 5.25 -7.89
CA ALA A 84 11.72 4.74 -9.25
C ALA A 84 10.41 4.00 -9.63
N THR A 85 9.82 4.38 -10.77
CA THR A 85 8.69 3.66 -11.35
C THR A 85 9.11 2.24 -11.75
N GLU A 86 8.14 1.36 -11.99
CA GLU A 86 8.43 -0.01 -12.45
C GLU A 86 9.28 -0.02 -13.73
N ALA A 87 8.93 0.82 -14.72
CA ALA A 87 9.70 0.97 -15.94
C ALA A 87 11.13 1.49 -15.68
N GLN A 88 11.29 2.44 -14.75
CA GLN A 88 12.61 2.95 -14.38
C GLN A 88 13.45 1.88 -13.67
N ARG A 89 12.85 1.09 -12.77
CA ARG A 89 13.53 -0.04 -12.12
C ARG A 89 14.00 -1.07 -13.14
N GLN A 90 13.15 -1.45 -14.09
CA GLN A 90 13.54 -2.36 -15.17
C GLN A 90 14.71 -1.83 -16.01
N LEU A 91 14.72 -0.53 -16.32
CA LEU A 91 15.85 0.10 -17.01
C LEU A 91 17.12 0.07 -16.16
N ILE A 92 17.03 0.39 -14.87
CA ILE A 92 18.16 0.32 -13.93
C ILE A 92 18.73 -1.10 -13.87
N VAL A 93 17.87 -2.12 -13.76
CA VAL A 93 18.29 -3.53 -13.73
C VAL A 93 19.00 -3.90 -15.04
N ARG A 94 18.44 -3.53 -16.20
CA ARG A 94 19.07 -3.76 -17.51
C ARG A 94 20.45 -3.10 -17.60
N THR A 95 20.58 -1.85 -17.15
CA THR A 95 21.86 -1.13 -17.12
C THR A 95 22.86 -1.80 -16.19
N ALA A 96 22.44 -2.21 -14.99
CA ALA A 96 23.31 -2.88 -14.01
C ALA A 96 23.82 -4.24 -14.52
N VAL A 97 22.95 -5.03 -15.15
CA VAL A 97 23.27 -6.31 -15.79
C VAL A 97 24.30 -6.14 -16.91
N ALA A 98 24.16 -5.09 -17.72
CA ALA A 98 25.11 -4.80 -18.81
C ALA A 98 26.49 -4.34 -18.31
N ALA A 99 26.54 -3.68 -17.15
CA ALA A 99 27.76 -3.08 -16.62
C ALA A 99 28.56 -3.99 -15.65
N THR A 100 28.00 -5.12 -15.22
CA THR A 100 28.56 -5.93 -14.13
C THR A 100 28.92 -7.34 -14.58
N SER A 101 30.03 -7.88 -14.08
CA SER A 101 30.35 -9.31 -14.23
C SER A 101 29.46 -10.17 -13.32
N LEU A 102 28.66 -11.06 -13.90
CA LEU A 102 27.60 -11.77 -13.16
C LEU A 102 28.01 -13.13 -12.56
N ASN A 103 29.25 -13.28 -12.08
CA ASN A 103 29.73 -14.48 -11.35
C ASN A 103 29.23 -15.84 -11.92
N GLY A 104 29.35 -16.04 -13.24
CA GLY A 104 28.91 -17.28 -13.91
C GLY A 104 27.55 -17.22 -14.61
N LEU A 105 26.73 -16.19 -14.38
CA LEU A 105 25.44 -15.98 -15.05
C LEU A 105 25.55 -15.19 -16.37
N GLY A 106 26.76 -14.88 -16.83
CA GLY A 106 26.99 -14.08 -18.03
C GLY A 106 26.49 -14.70 -19.34
N ALA A 107 26.32 -16.02 -19.40
CA ALA A 107 25.68 -16.68 -20.54
C ALA A 107 24.17 -16.42 -20.57
N SER A 108 23.53 -16.45 -19.40
CA SER A 108 22.10 -16.23 -19.24
C SER A 108 21.70 -14.76 -19.42
N SER A 109 22.58 -13.81 -19.08
CA SER A 109 22.29 -12.38 -19.24
C SER A 109 22.14 -11.89 -20.68
N ARG A 110 22.53 -12.72 -21.65
CA ARG A 110 22.34 -12.43 -23.09
C ARG A 110 20.88 -12.55 -23.53
N PHE A 111 20.04 -13.23 -22.76
CA PHE A 111 18.62 -13.39 -23.08
C PHE A 111 17.82 -12.18 -22.58
N SER A 112 16.90 -11.68 -23.40
CA SER A 112 16.11 -10.49 -23.11
C SER A 112 15.30 -10.59 -21.81
N GLY A 113 14.83 -11.79 -21.47
CA GLY A 113 14.03 -12.07 -20.27
C GLY A 113 14.85 -12.23 -18.98
N PHE A 114 16.19 -12.26 -19.05
CA PHE A 114 17.02 -12.36 -17.83
C PHE A 114 16.85 -11.15 -16.92
N SER A 115 16.87 -9.93 -17.49
CA SER A 115 16.71 -8.71 -16.70
C SER A 115 15.31 -8.60 -16.10
N ASP A 116 14.29 -9.08 -16.81
CA ASP A 116 12.90 -9.06 -16.32
C ASP A 116 12.75 -10.06 -15.15
N ALA A 117 13.27 -11.28 -15.29
CA ALA A 117 13.27 -12.28 -14.23
C ALA A 117 14.06 -11.82 -12.98
N LEU A 118 15.21 -11.19 -13.19
CA LEU A 118 15.99 -10.60 -12.10
C LEU A 118 15.24 -9.46 -11.41
N GLY A 119 14.58 -8.58 -12.18
CA GLY A 119 13.73 -7.53 -11.64
C GLY A 119 12.61 -8.08 -10.77
N SER A 120 11.90 -9.11 -11.23
CA SER A 120 10.86 -9.79 -10.44
C SER A 120 11.41 -10.42 -9.16
N ALA A 121 12.59 -11.06 -9.20
CA ALA A 121 13.20 -11.64 -8.02
C ALA A 121 13.59 -10.56 -6.99
N LEU A 122 14.10 -9.40 -7.43
CA LEU A 122 14.38 -8.28 -6.56
C LEU A 122 13.11 -7.73 -5.90
N ALA A 123 12.03 -7.59 -6.67
CA ALA A 123 10.73 -7.15 -6.14
C ALA A 123 10.15 -8.13 -5.11
N GLU A 124 10.30 -9.43 -5.34
CA GLU A 124 9.89 -10.46 -4.37
C GLU A 124 10.68 -10.36 -3.07
N LEU A 125 12.01 -10.19 -3.15
CA LEU A 125 12.85 -9.97 -1.97
C LEU A 125 12.46 -8.70 -1.21
N GLU A 126 12.18 -7.61 -1.92
CA GLU A 126 11.71 -6.35 -1.32
C GLU A 126 10.38 -6.52 -0.58
N SER A 127 9.47 -7.36 -1.09
CA SER A 127 8.17 -7.62 -0.45
C SER A 127 8.24 -8.47 0.83
N GLY A 128 9.36 -9.17 1.03
CA GLY A 128 9.58 -10.01 2.22
C GLY A 128 10.41 -9.35 3.33
N LEU A 129 10.92 -8.14 3.10
CA LEU A 129 11.70 -7.32 4.06
C LEU A 129 10.80 -6.40 4.88
#